data_AF-A0A7J8YMD4-F1
#
_entry.id   AF-A0A7J8YMD4-F1
#
_cell.length_a   1.000
_cell.length_b   1.000
_cell.length_c   1.000
_cell.angle_alpha   90.00
_cell.angle_beta   90.00
_cell.angle_gamma   90.00
#
_symmetry.space_group_name_H-M   'P 1'
#
loop_
_entity.id
_entity.type
_entity.pdbx_description
1 polymer ?
#
loop_
_entity_poly.entity_id
_entity_poly.type
_entity_poly.pdbx_seq_one_letter_code
_entity_poly.pdbx_strand_id
1 'polypeptide(L)'
;ACKSVYAPEPFDVGRSLQAEIIYDGQLIKLTTTGAIDPAAGLGNYVEALVRKHDVEFNVIVTQMNGVDQPSESIHVLHVGKMRMKLRKGKTAIAKEYYSSAMQLCGVRGGGNAAAQALFWLAKKGFSVVLAFESERDRNAAIMLARRFAFDC
;
A
#
# COMPACT_ATOMS: atom_id res chain seq x y z
N ALA A 1 0.90 -3.12 13.56
CA ALA A 1 1.16 -1.69 13.37
C ALA A 1 1.37 -1.11 14.75
N CYS A 2 2.45 -0.37 15.00
CA CYS A 2 2.85 0.00 16.37
C CYS A 2 3.08 1.51 16.52
N LYS A 3 2.41 2.31 15.68
CA LYS A 3 2.45 3.78 15.74
C LYS A 3 1.09 4.28 16.21
N SER A 4 1.06 5.50 16.74
CA SER A 4 -0.17 6.15 17.21
C SER A 4 -1.20 6.38 16.10
N VAL A 5 -0.76 6.40 14.84
CA VAL A 5 -1.62 6.53 13.65
C VAL A 5 -1.60 5.23 12.85
N TYR A 6 -2.79 4.75 12.52
CA TYR A 6 -3.01 3.63 11.60
C TYR A 6 -4.02 4.07 10.54
N ALA A 7 -3.67 3.90 9.27
CA ALA A 7 -4.58 4.15 8.17
C ALA A 7 -5.12 2.82 7.64
N PRO A 8 -6.44 2.57 7.69
CA PRO A 8 -7.02 1.33 7.16
C PRO A 8 -6.64 1.04 5.71
N GLU A 9 -6.56 -0.24 5.39
CA GLU A 9 -6.26 -0.76 4.06
C GLU A 9 -7.33 -1.78 3.61
N PRO A 10 -7.31 -2.26 2.35
CA PRO A 10 -8.40 -3.08 1.82
C PRO A 10 -8.77 -4.33 2.64
N PHE A 11 -7.85 -4.94 3.39
CA PHE A 11 -8.22 -6.07 4.26
C PHE A 11 -8.94 -5.68 5.55
N ASP A 12 -8.91 -4.41 5.94
CA ASP A 12 -9.59 -3.92 7.15
C ASP A 12 -11.08 -3.65 6.91
N VAL A 13 -11.50 -3.50 5.65
CA VAL A 13 -12.90 -3.27 5.28
C VAL A 13 -13.79 -4.37 5.82
N GLY A 14 -14.89 -3.99 6.47
CA GLY A 14 -15.83 -4.90 7.13
C GLY A 14 -15.36 -5.44 8.48
N ARG A 15 -14.19 -5.01 8.99
CA ARG A 15 -13.66 -5.43 10.30
C ARG A 15 -13.72 -4.30 11.31
N SER A 16 -13.96 -4.63 12.57
CA SER A 16 -13.62 -3.74 13.68
C SER A 16 -12.12 -3.81 13.95
N LEU A 17 -11.48 -2.67 14.20
CA LEU A 17 -10.06 -2.59 14.52
C LEU A 17 -9.87 -2.37 16.02
N GLN A 18 -8.75 -2.87 16.54
CA GLN A 18 -8.37 -2.74 17.94
C GLN A 18 -6.98 -2.13 18.07
N ALA A 19 -6.80 -1.26 19.05
CA ALA A 19 -5.52 -0.75 19.49
C ALA A 19 -5.31 -1.10 20.97
N GLU A 20 -4.12 -1.58 21.30
CA GLU A 20 -3.69 -1.79 22.68
C GLU A 20 -2.56 -0.80 22.98
N ILE A 21 -2.66 -0.11 24.11
CA ILE A 21 -1.72 0.93 24.54
C ILE A 21 -1.26 0.58 25.95
N ILE A 22 0.05 0.56 26.16
CA ILE A 22 0.64 0.48 27.49
C ILE A 22 1.06 1.89 27.88
N TYR A 23 0.42 2.44 28.92
CA TYR A 23 0.72 3.77 29.44
C TYR A 23 0.80 3.70 30.97
N ASP A 24 1.91 4.18 31.53
CA ASP A 24 2.16 4.15 32.98
C ASP A 24 1.94 2.76 33.62
N GLY A 25 2.42 1.71 32.94
CA GLY A 25 2.26 0.32 33.38
C GLY A 25 0.86 -0.28 33.22
N GLN A 26 -0.12 0.48 32.73
CA GLN A 26 -1.49 0.02 32.52
C GLN A 26 -1.74 -0.35 31.05
N LEU A 27 -2.49 -1.43 30.83
CA LEU A 27 -2.95 -1.85 29.50
C LEU A 27 -4.33 -1.27 29.21
N ILE A 28 -4.41 -0.41 28.20
CA ILE A 28 -5.64 0.19 27.70
C ILE A 28 -5.98 -0.45 26.36
N LYS A 29 -7.22 -0.91 26.18
CA LYS A 29 -7.72 -1.47 24.92
C LYS A 29 -8.80 -0.57 24.35
N LEU A 30 -8.66 -0.20 23.09
CA LEU A 30 -9.61 0.62 22.34
C LEU A 30 -10.04 -0.14 21.09
N THR A 31 -11.30 -0.02 20.72
CA THR A 31 -11.85 -0.60 19.49
C THR A 31 -12.57 0.47 18.68
N THR A 32 -12.62 0.30 17.36
CA THR A 32 -13.49 1.13 16.52
C THR A 32 -14.95 0.97 16.93
N THR A 33 -15.75 2.01 16.74
CA THR A 33 -17.18 2.02 17.06
C THR A 33 -18.00 1.05 16.19
N GLY A 34 -17.49 0.71 15.02
CA GLY A 34 -18.08 -0.25 14.09
C GLY A 34 -17.03 -0.87 13.17
N ALA A 35 -17.50 -1.55 12.13
CA ALA A 35 -16.65 -2.05 11.07
C ALA A 35 -16.14 -0.91 10.19
N ILE A 36 -14.96 -1.07 9.57
CA ILE A 36 -14.46 -0.12 8.58
C ILE A 36 -15.34 -0.17 7.33
N ASP A 37 -15.87 0.99 6.94
CA ASP A 37 -16.70 1.13 5.75
C ASP A 37 -15.90 0.95 4.45
N PRO A 38 -16.52 0.40 3.39
CA PRO A 38 -15.90 0.35 2.08
C PRO A 38 -15.83 1.75 1.44
N ALA A 39 -14.81 1.99 0.62
CA ALA A 39 -14.74 3.19 -0.20
C ALA A 39 -15.71 3.11 -1.40
N ALA A 40 -16.69 4.01 -1.43
CA ALA A 40 -17.73 4.02 -2.47
C ALA A 40 -17.14 4.08 -3.90
N GLY A 41 -17.56 3.16 -4.75
CA GLY A 41 -17.14 3.08 -6.14
C GLY A 41 -15.69 2.63 -6.38
N LEU A 42 -14.93 2.26 -5.33
CA LEU A 42 -13.57 1.74 -5.50
C LEU A 42 -13.57 0.37 -6.21
N GLY A 43 -14.50 -0.52 -5.88
CA GLY A 43 -14.62 -1.82 -6.53
C GLY A 43 -14.82 -1.69 -8.06
N ASN A 44 -15.79 -0.88 -8.49
CA ASN A 44 -16.04 -0.60 -9.91
C ASN A 44 -14.81 -0.01 -10.62
N TYR A 45 -14.06 0.85 -9.93
CA TYR A 45 -12.84 1.41 -10.46
C TYR A 45 -11.77 0.32 -10.67
N VAL A 46 -11.56 -0.57 -9.69
CA VAL A 46 -10.62 -1.69 -9.81
C VAL A 46 -11.03 -2.64 -10.93
N GLU A 47 -12.31 -2.97 -11.07
CA GLU A 47 -12.81 -3.82 -12.17
C GLU A 47 -12.54 -3.22 -13.56
N ALA A 48 -12.63 -1.90 -13.69
CA ALA A 48 -12.25 -1.21 -14.92
C ALA A 48 -10.73 -1.30 -15.18
N LEU A 49 -9.91 -1.26 -14.12
CA LEU A 49 -8.45 -1.38 -14.22
C LEU A 49 -7.99 -2.80 -14.56
N VAL A 50 -8.66 -3.85 -14.07
CA VAL A 50 -8.34 -5.27 -14.36
C VAL A 50 -8.39 -5.59 -15.87
N ARG A 51 -9.21 -4.85 -16.63
CA ARG A 51 -9.29 -4.98 -18.10
C ARG A 51 -8.02 -4.52 -18.82
N LYS A 52 -7.17 -3.72 -18.17
CA LYS A 52 -5.87 -3.28 -18.69
C LYS A 52 -4.79 -4.32 -18.35
N HIS A 53 -3.83 -4.50 -19.26
CA HIS A 53 -2.72 -5.44 -19.03
C HIS A 53 -1.67 -4.93 -18.03
N ASP A 54 -1.53 -3.62 -17.95
CA ASP A 54 -0.60 -2.90 -17.08
C ASP A 54 -1.25 -1.55 -16.73
N VAL A 55 -1.20 -1.15 -15.47
CA VAL A 55 -1.73 0.13 -14.98
C VAL A 55 -0.62 0.90 -14.29
N GLU A 56 -0.56 2.19 -14.57
CA GLU A 56 0.47 3.10 -14.09
C GLU A 56 -0.11 4.03 -13.02
N PHE A 57 0.69 4.25 -11.96
CA PHE A 57 0.40 5.21 -10.92
C PHE A 57 1.62 6.09 -10.68
N ASN A 58 1.41 7.41 -10.63
CA ASN A 58 2.42 8.33 -10.17
C ASN A 58 2.60 8.17 -8.66
N VAL A 59 3.85 8.03 -8.24
CA VAL A 59 4.19 7.84 -6.82
C VAL A 59 5.46 8.60 -6.46
N ILE A 60 5.59 8.96 -5.19
CA ILE A 60 6.84 9.42 -4.59
C ILE A 60 7.38 8.29 -3.72
N VAL A 61 8.68 7.99 -3.85
CA VAL A 61 9.34 7.03 -2.95
C VAL A 61 9.73 7.79 -1.69
N THR A 62 9.06 7.50 -0.58
CA THR A 62 9.33 8.15 0.71
C THR A 62 10.32 7.36 1.57
N GLN A 63 10.39 6.04 1.37
CA GLN A 63 11.41 5.20 1.99
C GLN A 63 11.89 4.12 1.02
N MET A 64 13.17 3.77 1.12
CA MET A 64 13.78 2.64 0.42
C MET A 64 14.61 1.84 1.42
N ASN A 65 14.32 0.54 1.55
CA ASN A 65 14.94 -0.37 2.52
C ASN A 65 14.92 0.15 3.96
N GLY A 66 13.82 0.82 4.34
CA GLY A 66 13.65 1.41 5.67
C GLY A 66 14.39 2.75 5.88
N VAL A 67 15.08 3.26 4.86
CA VAL A 67 15.76 4.55 4.90
C VAL A 67 14.92 5.60 4.20
N ASP A 68 14.66 6.71 4.90
CA ASP A 68 13.92 7.85 4.36
C ASP A 68 14.59 8.39 3.08
N GLN A 69 13.77 8.71 2.10
CA GLN A 69 14.20 9.27 0.82
C GLN A 69 13.73 10.73 0.75
N PRO A 70 14.66 11.71 0.80
CA PRO A 70 14.30 13.12 0.82
C PRO A 70 13.87 13.66 -0.55
N SER A 71 13.97 12.86 -1.62
CA SER A 71 13.65 13.29 -2.97
C SER A 71 12.17 13.19 -3.26
N GLU A 72 11.56 14.31 -3.63
CA GLU A 72 10.16 14.37 -4.09
C GLU A 72 10.00 14.07 -5.59
N SER A 73 10.97 13.38 -6.19
CA SER A 73 10.88 13.02 -7.61
C SER A 73 9.68 12.09 -7.86
N ILE A 74 8.92 12.39 -8.91
CA ILE A 74 7.85 11.51 -9.38
C ILE A 74 8.44 10.25 -9.99
N HIS A 75 7.91 9.12 -9.56
CA HIS A 75 8.16 7.78 -10.07
C HIS A 75 6.88 7.22 -10.65
N VAL A 76 7.00 6.17 -11.46
CA VAL A 76 5.85 5.42 -11.98
C VAL A 76 5.88 4.01 -11.43
N LEU A 77 4.83 3.64 -10.69
CA LEU A 77 4.54 2.28 -10.29
C LEU A 77 3.65 1.62 -11.35
N HIS A 78 4.12 0.52 -11.90
CA HIS A 78 3.38 -0.34 -12.80
C HIS A 78 2.84 -1.54 -12.02
N VAL A 79 1.53 -1.75 -12.13
CA VAL A 79 0.82 -2.91 -11.62
C VAL A 79 0.28 -3.69 -12.82
N GLY A 80 1.00 -4.73 -13.21
CA GLY A 80 0.66 -5.56 -14.36
C GLY A 80 0.25 -6.98 -13.97
N LYS A 81 -0.31 -7.72 -14.93
CA LYS A 81 -0.86 -9.06 -14.68
C LYS A 81 0.10 -10.08 -14.05
N MET A 82 1.39 -9.99 -14.36
CA MET A 82 2.39 -10.97 -13.88
C MET A 82 3.42 -10.39 -12.92
N ARG A 83 3.50 -9.05 -12.82
CA ARG A 83 4.62 -8.37 -12.14
C ARG A 83 4.29 -6.95 -11.74
N MET A 84 5.03 -6.45 -10.77
CA MET A 84 5.09 -5.03 -10.42
C MET A 84 6.45 -4.44 -10.82
N LYS A 85 6.47 -3.17 -11.23
CA LYS A 85 7.69 -2.46 -11.62
C LYS A 85 7.67 -1.01 -11.18
N LEU A 86 8.74 -0.54 -10.55
CA LEU A 86 8.94 0.87 -10.18
C LEU A 86 10.00 1.49 -11.10
N ARG A 87 9.72 2.70 -11.61
CA ARG A 87 10.61 3.44 -12.53
C ARG A 87 10.78 4.88 -12.11
N LYS A 88 11.94 5.47 -12.43
CA LYS A 88 12.18 6.91 -12.45
C LYS A 88 12.57 7.31 -13.87
N GLY A 89 11.68 8.02 -14.57
CA GLY A 89 11.83 8.26 -16.00
C GLY A 89 11.99 6.94 -16.77
N LYS A 90 13.08 6.80 -17.53
CA LYS A 90 13.39 5.58 -18.30
C LYS A 90 14.06 4.48 -17.48
N THR A 91 14.55 4.78 -16.27
CA THR A 91 15.32 3.84 -15.45
C THR A 91 14.40 2.98 -14.59
N ALA A 92 14.58 1.66 -14.66
CA ALA A 92 13.90 0.72 -13.77
C ALA A 92 14.62 0.68 -12.41
N ILE A 93 13.90 0.96 -11.33
CA ILE A 93 14.42 0.84 -9.97
C ILE A 93 14.22 -0.59 -9.46
N ALA A 94 13.02 -1.13 -9.66
CA ALA A 94 12.68 -2.50 -9.30
C ALA A 94 11.69 -3.08 -10.28
N LYS A 95 11.77 -4.39 -10.51
CA LYS A 95 10.87 -5.13 -11.38
C LYS A 95 10.85 -6.57 -10.89
N GLU A 96 9.74 -6.99 -10.31
CA GLU A 96 9.61 -8.32 -9.71
C GLU A 96 8.28 -8.95 -10.11
N TYR A 97 8.32 -10.22 -10.48
CA TYR A 97 7.12 -11.03 -10.70
C TYR A 97 6.44 -11.33 -9.36
N TYR A 98 5.13 -11.54 -9.38
CA TYR A 98 4.44 -11.96 -8.16
C TYR A 98 5.03 -13.28 -7.66
N SER A 99 5.22 -13.37 -6.35
CA SER A 99 5.78 -14.56 -5.69
C SER A 99 5.33 -14.59 -4.24
N SER A 100 5.43 -15.76 -3.60
CA SER A 100 5.13 -15.95 -2.19
C SER A 100 6.01 -15.13 -1.23
N ALA A 101 7.17 -14.65 -1.70
CA ALA A 101 8.07 -13.80 -0.93
C ALA A 101 7.71 -12.30 -1.01
N MET A 102 6.86 -11.90 -1.95
CA MET A 102 6.44 -10.51 -2.12
C MET A 102 5.44 -10.12 -1.01
N GLN A 103 5.57 -8.90 -0.48
CA GLN A 103 4.57 -8.35 0.45
C GLN A 103 4.08 -7.00 -0.05
N LEU A 104 2.77 -6.77 0.07
CA LEU A 104 2.12 -5.54 -0.34
C LEU A 104 0.93 -5.21 0.59
N CYS A 105 0.96 -4.03 1.20
CA CYS A 105 -0.10 -3.54 2.07
C CYS A 105 -0.05 -2.02 2.23
N GLY A 106 -1.10 -1.44 2.83
CA GLY A 106 -1.04 -0.07 3.34
C GLY A 106 0.10 0.10 4.35
N VAL A 107 0.75 1.27 4.37
CA VAL A 107 1.85 1.50 5.31
C VAL A 107 1.33 1.48 6.77
N ARG A 108 2.09 0.86 7.67
CA ARG A 108 1.70 0.63 9.07
C ARG A 108 2.31 1.66 10.04
N GLY A 109 2.59 2.86 9.54
CA GLY A 109 3.24 4.00 10.22
C GLY A 109 3.40 5.17 9.25
N GLY A 110 3.94 6.31 9.71
CA GLY A 110 4.17 7.49 8.84
C GLY A 110 3.16 8.63 8.99
N GLY A 111 2.40 8.66 10.09
CA GLY A 111 1.52 9.79 10.43
C GLY A 111 0.39 9.99 9.40
N ASN A 112 0.05 11.25 9.14
CA ASN A 112 -1.09 11.61 8.29
C ASN A 112 -0.93 11.16 6.83
N ALA A 113 0.28 10.96 6.34
CA ALA A 113 0.55 10.48 4.98
C ALA A 113 0.24 8.98 4.80
N ALA A 114 0.00 8.23 5.89
CA ALA A 114 -0.16 6.78 5.83
C ALA A 114 -1.35 6.32 4.97
N ALA A 115 -2.43 7.12 4.89
CA ALA A 115 -3.60 6.79 4.09
C ALA A 115 -3.33 6.80 2.57
N GLN A 116 -2.33 7.59 2.15
CA GLN A 116 -1.92 7.72 0.74
C GLN A 116 -0.69 6.87 0.41
N ALA A 117 -0.11 6.17 1.39
CA ALA A 117 1.11 5.39 1.18
C ALA A 117 0.86 3.87 1.30
N LEU A 118 1.60 3.11 0.49
CA LEU A 118 1.71 1.66 0.59
C LEU A 118 3.15 1.23 0.85
N PHE A 119 3.29 0.08 1.47
CA PHE A 119 4.55 -0.64 1.61
C PHE A 119 4.61 -1.78 0.59
N TRP A 120 5.71 -1.86 -0.15
CA TRP A 120 6.00 -2.95 -1.08
C TRP A 120 7.37 -3.55 -0.78
N LEU A 121 7.38 -4.81 -0.33
CA LEU A 121 8.58 -5.65 -0.31
C LEU A 121 8.58 -6.46 -1.61
N ALA A 122 9.41 -6.05 -2.57
CA ALA A 122 9.45 -6.72 -3.87
C ALA A 122 10.13 -8.09 -3.78
N LYS A 123 11.22 -8.16 -2.99
CA LYS A 123 11.97 -9.37 -2.64
C LYS A 123 12.79 -9.13 -1.38
N LYS A 124 13.39 -10.18 -0.83
CA LYS A 124 14.33 -10.05 0.28
C LYS A 124 15.42 -9.02 -0.05
N GLY A 125 15.60 -8.04 0.83
CA GLY A 125 16.58 -6.96 0.66
C GLY A 125 16.15 -5.80 -0.24
N PHE A 126 14.93 -5.82 -0.80
CA PHE A 126 14.38 -4.67 -1.52
C PHE A 126 12.93 -4.37 -1.09
N SER A 127 12.74 -3.28 -0.36
CA SER A 127 11.43 -2.74 0.00
C SER A 127 11.35 -1.24 -0.23
N VAL A 128 10.15 -0.74 -0.52
CA VAL A 128 9.87 0.69 -0.68
C VAL A 128 8.56 1.08 0.01
N VAL A 129 8.49 2.33 0.44
CA VAL A 129 7.22 3.00 0.77
C VAL A 129 6.93 4.00 -0.34
N LEU A 130 5.73 3.88 -0.92
CA LEU A 130 5.29 4.66 -2.07
C LEU A 130 4.07 5.49 -1.68
N ALA A 131 4.19 6.81 -1.76
CA ALA A 131 3.08 7.74 -1.59
C ALA A 131 2.42 8.03 -2.93
N PHE A 132 1.08 7.96 -2.98
CA PHE A 132 0.26 8.19 -4.16
C PHE A 132 -0.35 9.59 -4.15
N GLU A 133 -0.85 10.03 -5.30
CA GLU A 133 -1.62 11.28 -5.42
C GLU A 133 -2.91 11.25 -4.59
N SER A 134 -3.51 10.07 -4.40
CA SER A 134 -4.74 9.92 -3.61
C SER A 134 -4.82 8.59 -2.85
N GLU A 135 -5.63 8.57 -1.78
CA GLU A 135 -5.95 7.34 -1.06
C GLU A 135 -6.68 6.33 -1.95
N ARG A 136 -7.47 6.82 -2.90
CA ARG A 136 -8.20 5.99 -3.86
C ARG A 136 -7.22 5.25 -4.77
N ASP A 137 -6.21 5.93 -5.30
CA ASP A 137 -5.18 5.32 -6.14
C ASP A 137 -4.33 4.31 -5.36
N ARG A 138 -3.93 4.67 -4.13
CA ARG A 138 -3.22 3.76 -3.22
C ARG A 138 -4.00 2.47 -2.99
N ASN A 139 -5.29 2.58 -2.66
CA ASN A 139 -6.14 1.41 -2.42
C ASN A 139 -6.42 0.62 -3.71
N ALA A 140 -6.62 1.30 -4.84
CA ALA A 140 -6.81 0.66 -6.14
C ALA A 140 -5.56 -0.14 -6.56
N ALA A 141 -4.36 0.42 -6.38
CA ALA A 141 -3.11 -0.28 -6.66
C ALA A 141 -2.93 -1.53 -5.79
N ILE A 142 -3.25 -1.47 -4.50
CA ILE A 142 -3.20 -2.62 -3.59
C ILE A 142 -4.18 -3.71 -4.05
N MET A 143 -5.44 -3.34 -4.30
CA MET A 143 -6.48 -4.31 -4.72
C MET A 143 -6.14 -4.93 -6.07
N LEU A 144 -5.70 -4.13 -7.03
CA LEU A 144 -5.33 -4.58 -8.38
C LEU A 144 -4.14 -5.54 -8.34
N ALA A 145 -3.08 -5.20 -7.60
CA ALA A 145 -1.91 -6.07 -7.46
C ALA A 145 -2.26 -7.39 -6.79
N ARG A 146 -3.10 -7.37 -5.73
CA ARG A 146 -3.61 -8.60 -5.09
C ARG A 146 -4.44 -9.44 -6.04
N ARG A 147 -5.28 -8.80 -6.86
CA ARG A 147 -6.09 -9.50 -7.87
C ARG A 147 -5.20 -10.20 -8.89
N PHE A 148 -4.22 -9.51 -9.46
CA PHE A 148 -3.29 -10.10 -10.43
C PHE A 148 -2.39 -11.17 -9.81
N ALA A 149 -1.93 -10.98 -8.58
CA ALA A 149 -1.16 -11.99 -7.86
C ALA A 149 -1.95 -13.27 -7.58
N PHE A 150 -3.26 -13.17 -7.33
CA PHE A 150 -4.14 -14.33 -7.13
C PHE A 150 -4.30 -15.15 -8.41
N ASP A 151 -4.23 -14.51 -9.59
CA ASP A 151 -4.35 -15.16 -10.89
C ASP A 151 -3.02 -15.78 -11.39
N CYS A 152 -1.93 -15.70 -10.60
CA CYS A 152 -0.58 -16.21 -10.91
C CYS A 152 -0.25 -17.49 -10.13
#